data_AF-N8YLB3-F1
#
_entry.id   AF-N8YLB3-F1
#
_cell.length_a   1.000
_cell.length_b   1.000
_cell.length_c   1.000
_cell.angle_alpha   90.00
_cell.angle_beta   90.00
_cell.angle_gamma   90.00
#
_symmetry.space_group_name_H-M   'P 1'
#
loop_
_entity.id
_entity.type
_entity.pdbx_description
1 polymer ?
#
loop_
_entity_poly.entity_id
_entity_poly.type
_entity_poly.pdbx_seq_one_letter_code
_entity_poly.pdbx_strand_id
1 'polypeptide(L)'
;MKNQHCFNESSSKRKILVIKCSSLLWFNIKSKKSHLLPVEYQTLSPSNPVLNHHISSQFNEDLQDVNTKFMTMGGLVEQQVANAVHALLDTNANMAIDVQFQDNTVNRYEREIDEALTLILARRHPAAIDLRMVIAMSKANTDLERIGDEAAKIARIAQTLCEEGESPRGYMETRHIGNQVRVMIHDALDAFARVDAEQALKVLLADADIDREYQSATRTLMTYMIEDPRHISRVINVMWVLRSLERIGDHARNISEQVIYMAKGFDVRHTNIEEIEQKVQGK
;
A
#
# COMPACT_ATOMS: atom_id res chain seq x y z
N MET A 1 62.46 -44.98 -1.67
CA MET A 1 62.16 -44.26 -2.92
C MET A 1 60.65 -43.98 -2.94
N LYS A 2 60.29 -42.70 -3.05
CA LYS A 2 59.01 -42.05 -3.43
C LYS A 2 57.66 -42.77 -3.27
N ASN A 3 56.80 -42.08 -2.53
CA ASN A 3 55.37 -41.77 -2.76
C ASN A 3 54.30 -42.87 -2.61
N GLN A 4 53.03 -42.63 -2.23
CA GLN A 4 52.29 -41.59 -1.48
C GLN A 4 50.81 -42.00 -1.58
N HIS A 5 50.06 -42.03 -0.46
CA HIS A 5 48.59 -41.85 -0.29
C HIS A 5 47.58 -42.72 -1.11
N CYS A 6 46.38 -43.06 -0.64
CA CYS A 6 45.72 -42.99 0.67
C CYS A 6 44.50 -43.93 0.64
N PHE A 7 44.08 -44.30 1.85
CA PHE A 7 42.91 -45.07 2.24
C PHE A 7 41.61 -44.68 1.53
N ASN A 8 40.82 -45.68 1.14
CA ASN A 8 39.37 -45.55 1.10
C ASN A 8 38.72 -46.94 1.18
N GLU A 9 38.18 -47.30 2.35
CA GLU A 9 37.21 -48.39 2.43
C GLU A 9 36.33 -48.35 3.69
N SER A 10 35.03 -48.21 3.42
CA SER A 10 33.91 -48.91 4.06
C SER A 10 33.43 -48.52 5.47
N SER A 11 32.14 -48.17 5.53
CA SER A 11 31.10 -48.77 6.40
C SER A 11 29.88 -47.85 6.43
N SER A 12 28.64 -48.24 6.71
CA SER A 12 27.91 -49.50 6.65
C SER A 12 26.47 -49.13 7.04
N LYS A 13 25.51 -49.40 6.16
CA LYS A 13 24.13 -49.92 6.39
C LYS A 13 23.34 -49.55 7.68
N ARG A 14 22.02 -49.34 7.45
CA ARG A 14 20.83 -49.39 8.34
C ARG A 14 20.42 -48.01 8.90
N LYS A 15 19.19 -47.49 8.76
CA LYS A 15 17.81 -48.04 8.76
C LYS A 15 16.91 -47.12 7.86
N ILE A 16 15.95 -47.54 6.99
CA ILE A 16 14.66 -48.26 7.20
C ILE A 16 13.80 -47.48 8.23
N LEU A 17 12.56 -46.98 8.05
CA LEU A 17 11.45 -47.18 7.09
C LEU A 17 10.31 -46.18 7.47
N VAL A 18 9.74 -45.48 6.47
CA VAL A 18 8.29 -45.25 6.18
C VAL A 18 7.35 -44.73 7.29
N ILE A 19 6.51 -43.73 6.96
CA ILE A 19 5.02 -43.81 6.85
C ILE A 19 4.39 -42.40 6.86
N LYS A 20 3.64 -42.12 5.79
CA LYS A 20 2.54 -41.14 5.69
C LYS A 20 1.36 -41.56 6.58
N CYS A 21 0.76 -40.66 7.36
CA CYS A 21 -0.71 -40.52 7.45
C CYS A 21 -1.16 -39.42 8.44
N SER A 22 -2.04 -38.56 7.92
CA SER A 22 -3.31 -38.12 8.52
C SER A 22 -3.34 -37.27 9.79
N SER A 23 -3.89 -36.07 9.61
CA SER A 23 -5.11 -35.57 10.26
C SER A 23 -5.33 -35.86 11.75
N LEU A 24 -5.60 -34.80 12.50
CA LEU A 24 -6.08 -34.71 13.89
C LEU A 24 -5.00 -34.51 14.98
N LEU A 25 -4.63 -33.24 15.19
CA LEU A 25 -4.48 -32.72 16.55
C LEU A 25 -4.84 -31.24 16.57
N TRP A 26 -6.14 -31.01 16.43
CA TRP A 26 -6.84 -29.85 16.93
C TRP A 26 -6.94 -30.04 18.45
N PHE A 27 -6.07 -29.39 19.24
CA PHE A 27 -6.39 -28.77 20.54
C PHE A 27 -5.14 -28.20 21.22
N ASN A 28 -5.26 -26.94 21.62
CA ASN A 28 -4.65 -26.34 22.81
C ASN A 28 -3.27 -25.66 22.72
N ILE A 29 -3.20 -24.52 22.03
CA ILE A 29 -2.44 -23.35 22.50
C ILE A 29 -3.32 -22.10 22.37
N LYS A 30 -4.19 -21.89 23.35
CA LYS A 30 -4.73 -20.55 23.69
C LYS A 30 -3.68 -19.87 24.57
N SER A 31 -3.11 -18.75 24.14
CA SER A 31 -2.94 -17.52 24.95
C SER A 31 -1.88 -16.60 24.35
N LYS A 32 -2.34 -15.69 23.48
CA LYS A 32 -1.99 -14.25 23.42
C LYS A 32 -2.68 -13.68 22.18
N LYS A 33 -3.97 -13.38 22.33
CA LYS A 33 -4.72 -12.55 21.38
C LYS A 33 -4.20 -11.12 21.53
N SER A 34 -3.35 -10.67 20.61
CA SER A 34 -3.34 -9.24 20.26
C SER A 34 -4.70 -8.94 19.63
N HIS A 35 -5.48 -8.06 20.28
CA HIS A 35 -6.71 -7.54 19.71
C HIS A 35 -6.36 -6.63 18.54
N LEU A 36 -6.30 -7.20 17.34
CA LEU A 36 -6.57 -6.48 16.11
C LEU A 36 -8.00 -6.87 15.73
N LEU A 37 -8.94 -5.98 16.02
CA LEU A 37 -10.29 -6.09 15.52
C LEU A 37 -10.23 -5.93 13.98
N PRO A 38 -10.96 -6.74 13.20
CA PRO A 38 -11.13 -6.45 11.78
C PRO A 38 -11.85 -5.10 11.65
N VAL A 39 -11.31 -4.20 10.81
CA VAL A 39 -12.00 -2.96 10.47
C VAL A 39 -13.19 -3.34 9.60
N GLU A 40 -14.39 -3.33 10.18
CA GLU A 40 -15.66 -3.49 9.46
C GLU A 40 -15.89 -2.26 8.57
N TYR A 41 -15.43 -2.32 7.32
CA TYR A 41 -15.81 -1.34 6.28
C TYR A 41 -17.24 -1.55 5.73
N GLN A 42 -18.04 -2.44 6.35
CA GLN A 42 -19.27 -2.93 5.73
C GLN A 42 -20.56 -2.19 6.13
N THR A 43 -20.49 -1.13 6.94
CA THR A 43 -21.70 -0.39 7.36
C THR A 43 -21.59 1.13 7.40
N LEU A 44 -20.52 1.71 6.84
CA LEU A 44 -20.39 3.16 6.72
C LEU A 44 -20.13 3.49 5.26
N SER A 45 -21.19 3.52 4.44
CA SER A 45 -21.19 4.47 3.32
C SER A 45 -21.50 5.82 3.96
N PRO A 46 -20.53 6.73 4.13
CA PRO A 46 -20.89 8.12 4.37
C PRO A 46 -21.73 8.53 3.15
N SER A 47 -22.83 9.23 3.38
CA SER A 47 -23.64 9.79 2.31
C SER A 47 -22.77 10.73 1.49
N ASN A 48 -22.16 10.23 0.41
CA ASN A 48 -21.36 11.05 -0.49
C ASN A 48 -22.30 12.09 -1.09
N PRO A 49 -22.10 13.39 -0.80
CA PRO A 49 -23.05 14.44 -1.16
C PRO A 49 -23.25 14.57 -2.67
N VAL A 50 -22.27 14.11 -3.47
CA VAL A 50 -22.33 14.12 -4.93
C VAL A 50 -23.23 12.99 -5.46
N LEU A 51 -23.29 11.83 -4.80
CA LEU A 51 -24.16 10.72 -5.20
C LEU A 51 -25.66 11.02 -5.03
N ASN A 52 -26.00 12.13 -4.36
CA ASN A 52 -27.39 12.52 -4.07
C ASN A 52 -27.98 13.54 -5.07
N HIS A 53 -27.26 13.93 -6.12
CA HIS A 53 -27.79 14.87 -7.13
C HIS A 53 -28.36 14.13 -8.36
N HIS A 54 -29.66 14.30 -8.58
CA HIS A 54 -30.49 13.41 -9.39
C HIS A 54 -30.19 13.42 -10.89
N ILE A 55 -29.72 12.28 -11.39
CA ILE A 55 -29.88 11.77 -12.76
C ILE A 55 -30.24 10.28 -12.62
N SER A 56 -31.40 9.83 -13.10
CA SER A 56 -31.86 8.42 -13.20
C SER A 56 -31.43 7.44 -12.08
N SER A 57 -32.36 6.84 -11.31
CA SER A 57 -32.06 5.80 -10.27
C SER A 57 -30.94 4.81 -10.67
N GLN A 58 -31.01 4.28 -11.89
CA GLN A 58 -30.01 3.34 -12.42
C GLN A 58 -28.58 3.90 -12.52
N PHE A 59 -28.40 5.19 -12.80
CA PHE A 59 -27.07 5.82 -12.87
C PHE A 59 -26.48 6.01 -11.48
N ASN A 60 -27.31 6.36 -10.50
CA ASN A 60 -26.90 6.40 -9.10
C ASN A 60 -26.51 5.01 -8.58
N GLU A 61 -27.24 3.97 -8.96
CA GLU A 61 -26.90 2.58 -8.66
C GLU A 61 -25.53 2.21 -9.28
N ASP A 62 -25.35 2.47 -10.59
CA ASP A 62 -24.08 2.21 -11.28
C ASP A 62 -22.90 2.94 -10.60
N LEU A 63 -23.08 4.21 -10.20
CA LEU A 63 -22.05 4.98 -9.49
C LEU A 63 -21.78 4.46 -8.07
N GLN A 64 -22.82 4.06 -7.33
CA GLN A 64 -22.67 3.49 -5.98
C GLN A 64 -21.92 2.16 -6.02
N ASP A 65 -22.20 1.32 -7.01
CA ASP A 65 -21.54 0.03 -7.19
C ASP A 65 -20.03 0.23 -7.46
N VAL A 66 -19.68 1.17 -8.36
CA VAL A 66 -18.27 1.46 -8.65
C VAL A 66 -17.57 2.10 -7.45
N ASN A 67 -18.24 3.01 -6.73
CA ASN A 67 -17.69 3.59 -5.51
C ASN A 67 -17.41 2.50 -4.45
N THR A 68 -18.33 1.56 -4.29
CA THR A 68 -18.15 0.42 -3.36
C THR A 68 -16.92 -0.42 -3.73
N LYS A 69 -16.73 -0.72 -5.03
CA LYS A 69 -15.53 -1.43 -5.50
C LYS A 69 -14.26 -0.63 -5.24
N PHE A 70 -14.27 0.66 -5.54
CA PHE A 70 -13.15 1.57 -5.32
C PHE A 70 -12.75 1.62 -3.83
N MET A 71 -13.70 1.80 -2.92
CA MET A 71 -13.42 1.82 -1.48
C MET A 71 -12.95 0.45 -0.96
N THR A 72 -13.47 -0.64 -1.54
CA THR A 72 -12.99 -2.01 -1.22
C THR A 72 -11.55 -2.19 -1.64
N MET A 73 -11.17 -1.76 -2.86
CA MET A 73 -9.79 -1.78 -3.33
C MET A 73 -8.89 -0.92 -2.42
N GLY A 74 -9.34 0.28 -2.04
CA GLY A 74 -8.61 1.16 -1.12
C GLY A 74 -8.28 0.48 0.21
N GLY A 75 -9.26 -0.17 0.84
CA GLY A 75 -9.03 -0.91 2.09
C GLY A 75 -8.08 -2.12 1.93
N LEU A 76 -8.14 -2.81 0.79
CA LEU A 76 -7.19 -3.90 0.48
C LEU A 76 -5.77 -3.37 0.35
N VAL A 77 -5.58 -2.26 -0.35
CA VAL A 77 -4.29 -1.61 -0.58
C VAL A 77 -3.72 -1.07 0.73
N GLU A 78 -4.53 -0.42 1.58
CA GLU A 78 -4.11 0.03 2.92
C GLU A 78 -3.58 -1.14 3.77
N GLN A 79 -4.31 -2.26 3.77
CA GLN A 79 -3.90 -3.47 4.47
C GLN A 79 -2.63 -4.11 3.87
N GLN A 80 -2.51 -4.09 2.54
CA GLN A 80 -1.35 -4.60 1.80
C GLN A 80 -0.07 -3.84 2.19
N VAL A 81 -0.12 -2.51 2.27
CA VAL A 81 0.99 -1.66 2.72
C VAL A 81 1.37 -1.98 4.17
N ALA A 82 0.38 -2.06 5.06
CA ALA A 82 0.63 -2.39 6.47
C ALA A 82 1.31 -3.76 6.61
N ASN A 83 0.81 -4.77 5.91
CA ASN A 83 1.38 -6.11 5.92
C ASN A 83 2.78 -6.16 5.31
N ALA A 84 3.06 -5.39 4.25
CA ALA A 84 4.39 -5.32 3.65
C ALA A 84 5.43 -4.78 4.64
N VAL A 85 5.08 -3.72 5.37
CA VAL A 85 5.94 -3.14 6.41
C VAL A 85 6.12 -4.13 7.56
N HIS A 86 5.05 -4.79 8.03
CA HIS A 86 5.16 -5.80 9.07
C HIS A 86 6.01 -7.01 8.65
N ALA A 87 5.87 -7.48 7.41
CA ALA A 87 6.67 -8.58 6.88
C ALA A 87 8.17 -8.28 6.94
N LEU A 88 8.56 -7.03 6.67
CA LEU A 88 9.94 -6.58 6.78
C LEU A 88 10.41 -6.45 8.24
N LEU A 89 9.61 -5.80 9.10
CA LEU A 89 10.00 -5.49 10.48
C LEU A 89 10.09 -6.75 11.36
N ASP A 90 9.25 -7.75 11.07
CA ASP A 90 9.14 -8.98 11.84
C ASP A 90 9.86 -10.16 11.15
N THR A 91 10.57 -9.92 10.05
CA THR A 91 11.31 -10.92 9.25
C THR A 91 10.41 -12.11 8.89
N ASN A 92 9.20 -11.80 8.41
CA ASN A 92 8.15 -12.78 8.14
C ASN A 92 7.97 -13.00 6.63
N ALA A 93 8.70 -13.99 6.10
CA ALA A 93 8.66 -14.35 4.69
C ALA A 93 7.26 -14.81 4.21
N ASN A 94 6.46 -15.48 5.04
CA ASN A 94 5.11 -15.92 4.64
C ASN A 94 4.19 -14.73 4.41
N MET A 95 4.23 -13.73 5.31
CA MET A 95 3.46 -12.50 5.15
C MET A 95 3.90 -11.71 3.90
N ALA A 96 5.20 -11.69 3.61
CA ALA A 96 5.71 -11.10 2.38
C ALA A 96 5.18 -11.80 1.11
N ILE A 97 5.10 -13.13 1.12
CA ILE A 97 4.55 -13.91 0.01
C ILE A 97 3.04 -13.64 -0.14
N ASP A 98 2.29 -13.59 0.95
CA ASP A 98 0.86 -13.30 0.93
C ASP A 98 0.57 -11.91 0.33
N VAL A 99 1.36 -10.89 0.68
CA VAL A 99 1.26 -9.53 0.12
C VAL A 99 1.49 -9.53 -1.39
N GLN A 100 2.47 -10.29 -1.88
CA GLN A 100 2.75 -10.42 -3.32
C GLN A 100 1.58 -11.07 -4.06
N PHE A 101 0.90 -12.05 -3.46
CA PHE A 101 -0.27 -12.67 -4.07
C PHE A 101 -1.50 -11.75 -4.07
N GLN A 102 -1.70 -10.97 -3.00
CA GLN A 102 -2.80 -10.02 -2.87
C GLN A 102 -2.78 -8.93 -3.95
N ASP A 103 -1.60 -8.58 -4.46
CA ASP A 103 -1.41 -7.62 -5.55
C ASP A 103 -2.24 -7.96 -6.81
N ASN A 104 -2.35 -9.26 -7.16
CA ASN A 104 -3.19 -9.69 -8.29
C ASN A 104 -4.67 -9.36 -8.10
N THR A 105 -5.13 -9.30 -6.84
CA THR A 105 -6.50 -8.91 -6.52
C THR A 105 -6.69 -7.40 -6.76
N VAL A 106 -5.72 -6.58 -6.39
CA VAL A 106 -5.71 -5.14 -6.65
C VAL A 106 -5.75 -4.87 -8.15
N ASN A 107 -4.88 -5.53 -8.94
CA ASN A 107 -4.84 -5.44 -10.40
C ASN A 107 -6.13 -5.92 -11.09
N ARG A 108 -6.94 -6.73 -10.40
CA ARG A 108 -8.25 -7.13 -10.90
C ARG A 108 -9.30 -6.06 -10.60
N TYR A 109 -9.31 -5.52 -9.38
CA TYR A 109 -10.20 -4.42 -9.01
C TYR A 109 -9.99 -3.19 -9.90
N GLU A 110 -8.74 -2.83 -10.18
CA GLU A 110 -8.40 -1.71 -11.06
C GLU A 110 -9.09 -1.83 -12.43
N ARG A 111 -8.92 -2.96 -13.12
CA ARG A 111 -9.60 -3.27 -14.39
C ARG A 111 -11.12 -3.28 -14.28
N GLU A 112 -11.69 -3.89 -13.23
CA GLU A 112 -13.14 -3.96 -13.02
C GLU A 112 -13.75 -2.56 -12.79
N ILE A 113 -13.03 -1.67 -12.11
CA ILE A 113 -13.43 -0.29 -11.87
C ILE A 113 -13.33 0.50 -13.17
N ASP A 114 -12.23 0.41 -13.90
CA ASP A 114 -12.03 1.13 -15.16
C ASP A 114 -13.06 0.74 -16.24
N GLU A 115 -13.39 -0.55 -16.36
CA GLU A 115 -14.45 -1.02 -17.25
C GLU A 115 -15.80 -0.41 -16.87
N ALA A 116 -16.13 -0.39 -15.57
CA ALA A 116 -17.39 0.16 -15.10
C ALA A 116 -17.48 1.69 -15.29
N LEU A 117 -16.40 2.43 -15.02
CA LEU A 117 -16.32 3.86 -15.29
C LEU A 117 -16.48 4.16 -16.79
N THR A 118 -15.85 3.36 -17.65
CA THR A 118 -15.98 3.47 -19.11
C THR A 118 -17.42 3.23 -19.57
N LEU A 119 -18.09 2.21 -19.03
CA LEU A 119 -19.50 1.92 -19.34
C LEU A 119 -20.43 3.06 -18.89
N ILE A 120 -20.16 3.67 -17.74
CA ILE A 120 -20.90 4.84 -17.26
C ILE A 120 -20.77 6.00 -18.25
N LEU A 121 -19.55 6.32 -18.70
CA LEU A 121 -19.29 7.37 -19.69
C LEU A 121 -19.90 7.07 -21.05
N ALA A 122 -19.85 5.81 -21.51
CA ALA A 122 -20.36 5.43 -22.82
C ALA A 122 -21.89 5.42 -22.89
N ARG A 123 -22.57 5.03 -21.81
CA ARG A 123 -24.03 4.87 -21.79
C ARG A 123 -24.77 6.13 -21.38
N ARG A 124 -24.09 7.09 -20.75
CA ARG A 124 -24.73 8.25 -20.11
C ARG A 124 -24.03 9.53 -20.53
N HIS A 125 -24.77 10.64 -20.52
CA HIS A 125 -24.20 11.98 -20.61
C HIS A 125 -24.20 12.55 -19.18
N PRO A 126 -23.18 12.24 -18.35
CA PRO A 126 -23.11 12.74 -16.98
C PRO A 126 -23.12 14.28 -16.96
N ALA A 127 -23.75 14.86 -15.93
CA ALA A 127 -23.61 16.30 -15.73
C ALA A 127 -22.17 16.64 -15.34
N ALA A 128 -21.83 17.93 -15.36
CA ALA A 128 -20.46 18.39 -15.09
C ALA A 128 -19.90 17.89 -13.74
N ILE A 129 -20.74 17.76 -12.72
CA ILE A 129 -20.33 17.27 -11.39
C ILE A 129 -20.02 15.77 -11.43
N ASP A 130 -20.89 14.97 -12.04
CA ASP A 130 -20.70 13.51 -12.10
C ASP A 130 -19.52 13.15 -13.00
N LEU A 131 -19.31 13.92 -14.07
CA LEU A 131 -18.14 13.77 -14.93
C LEU A 131 -16.83 14.01 -14.16
N ARG A 132 -16.79 15.03 -13.29
CA ARG A 132 -15.63 15.27 -12.42
C ARG A 132 -15.39 14.10 -11.49
N MET A 133 -16.44 13.54 -10.87
CA MET A 133 -16.32 12.38 -9.99
C MET A 133 -15.78 11.16 -10.75
N VAL A 134 -16.30 10.85 -11.93
CA VAL A 134 -15.84 9.72 -12.76
C VAL A 134 -14.38 9.88 -13.16
N ILE A 135 -13.97 11.08 -13.58
CA ILE A 135 -12.56 11.37 -13.95
C ILE A 135 -11.64 11.29 -12.72
N ALA A 136 -12.05 11.87 -11.59
CA ALA A 136 -11.30 11.84 -10.35
C ALA A 136 -11.09 10.39 -9.86
N MET A 137 -12.16 9.59 -9.89
CA MET A 137 -12.11 8.18 -9.51
C MET A 137 -11.21 7.35 -10.42
N SER A 138 -11.29 7.55 -11.75
CA SER A 138 -10.41 6.84 -12.69
C SER A 138 -8.93 7.13 -12.42
N LYS A 139 -8.55 8.39 -12.16
CA LYS A 139 -7.16 8.74 -11.82
C LYS A 139 -6.74 8.15 -10.47
N ALA A 140 -7.59 8.30 -9.45
CA ALA A 140 -7.33 7.75 -8.14
C ALA A 140 -7.26 6.20 -8.15
N ASN A 141 -7.97 5.54 -9.06
CA ASN A 141 -7.93 4.08 -9.25
C ASN A 141 -6.52 3.63 -9.68
N THR A 142 -5.92 4.36 -10.63
CA THR A 142 -4.51 4.15 -11.01
C THR A 142 -3.58 4.38 -9.82
N ASP A 143 -3.74 5.47 -9.05
CA ASP A 143 -2.90 5.72 -7.88
C ASP A 143 -3.01 4.60 -6.82
N LEU A 144 -4.20 4.03 -6.59
CA LEU A 144 -4.38 2.88 -5.70
C LEU A 144 -3.65 1.62 -6.18
N GLU A 145 -3.71 1.32 -7.48
CA GLU A 145 -2.94 0.22 -8.07
C GLU A 145 -1.45 0.42 -7.83
N ARG A 146 -0.94 1.62 -8.08
CA ARG A 146 0.48 1.95 -7.88
C ARG A 146 0.93 1.78 -6.43
N ILE A 147 0.06 2.10 -5.47
CA ILE A 147 0.35 1.86 -4.04
C ILE A 147 0.48 0.36 -3.76
N GLY A 148 -0.43 -0.46 -4.27
CA GLY A 148 -0.35 -1.93 -4.16
C GLY A 148 0.95 -2.47 -4.76
N ASP A 149 1.33 -1.94 -5.91
CA ASP A 149 2.53 -2.26 -6.67
C ASP A 149 3.83 -1.95 -5.87
N GLU A 150 3.86 -0.81 -5.17
CA GLU A 150 4.94 -0.45 -4.25
C GLU A 150 4.94 -1.32 -2.98
N ALA A 151 3.77 -1.66 -2.44
CA ALA A 151 3.67 -2.60 -1.31
C ALA A 151 4.22 -3.99 -1.68
N ALA A 152 3.94 -4.48 -2.89
CA ALA A 152 4.48 -5.73 -3.41
C ALA A 152 6.02 -5.67 -3.59
N LYS A 153 6.60 -4.50 -3.92
CA LYS A 153 8.06 -4.31 -3.95
C LYS A 153 8.66 -4.40 -2.55
N ILE A 154 8.05 -3.74 -1.57
CA ILE A 154 8.50 -3.82 -0.17
C ILE A 154 8.48 -5.27 0.31
N ALA A 155 7.42 -6.02 0.01
CA ALA A 155 7.30 -7.42 0.38
C ALA A 155 8.37 -8.31 -0.27
N ARG A 156 8.68 -8.10 -1.56
CA ARG A 156 9.78 -8.80 -2.24
C ARG A 156 11.12 -8.55 -1.56
N ILE A 157 11.40 -7.29 -1.20
CA ILE A 157 12.63 -6.93 -0.50
C ILE A 157 12.67 -7.54 0.91
N ALA A 158 11.54 -7.55 1.63
CA ALA A 158 11.41 -8.21 2.93
C ALA A 158 11.77 -9.69 2.85
N GLN A 159 11.28 -10.39 1.83
CA GLN A 159 11.64 -11.78 1.57
C GLN A 159 13.14 -11.94 1.31
N THR A 160 13.75 -11.10 0.46
CA THR A 160 15.20 -11.11 0.21
C THR A 160 16.01 -10.91 1.49
N LEU A 161 15.62 -9.98 2.35
CA LEU A 161 16.30 -9.73 3.63
C LEU A 161 16.13 -10.87 4.65
N CYS A 162 15.05 -11.65 4.57
CA CYS A 162 14.91 -12.88 5.36
C CYS A 162 15.96 -13.94 4.95
N GLU A 163 16.34 -13.99 3.68
CA GLU A 163 17.29 -14.96 3.14
C GLU A 163 18.75 -14.50 3.29
N GLU A 164 19.04 -13.23 3.00
CA GLU A 164 20.39 -12.64 3.04
C GLU A 164 20.81 -12.15 4.44
N GLY A 165 19.86 -12.08 5.37
CA GLY A 165 20.03 -11.54 6.72
C GLY A 165 19.63 -10.08 6.83
N GLU A 166 19.24 -9.68 8.04
CA GLU A 166 18.71 -8.36 8.34
C GLU A 166 19.76 -7.25 8.11
N SER A 167 19.28 -6.08 7.69
CA SER A 167 20.11 -4.88 7.68
C SER A 167 20.45 -4.48 9.13
N PRO A 168 21.62 -3.91 9.39
CA PRO A 168 21.95 -3.39 10.72
C PRO A 168 21.21 -2.08 11.06
N ARG A 169 20.63 -1.39 10.06
CA ARG A 169 20.02 -0.05 10.20
C ARG A 169 18.81 0.14 9.28
N GLY A 170 18.00 1.17 9.58
CA GLY A 170 16.90 1.65 8.74
C GLY A 170 15.49 1.19 9.15
N TYR A 171 15.36 0.19 10.03
CA TYR A 171 14.05 -0.33 10.47
C TYR A 171 13.23 0.66 11.30
N MET A 172 13.88 1.55 12.05
CA MET A 172 13.16 2.58 12.82
C MET A 172 12.55 3.63 11.89
N GLU A 173 13.33 4.07 10.91
CA GLU A 173 12.92 4.99 9.86
C GLU A 173 11.81 4.38 9.01
N THR A 174 11.94 3.12 8.60
CA THR A 174 10.89 2.38 7.88
C THR A 174 9.61 2.27 8.69
N ARG A 175 9.69 1.96 10.00
CA ARG A 175 8.51 1.91 10.88
C ARG A 175 7.85 3.29 10.99
N HIS A 176 8.63 4.35 11.11
CA HIS A 176 8.07 5.69 11.29
C HIS A 176 7.36 6.18 10.02
N ILE A 177 8.06 6.16 8.89
CA ILE A 177 7.52 6.55 7.59
C ILE A 177 6.36 5.64 7.20
N GLY A 178 6.48 4.32 7.40
CA GLY A 178 5.41 3.37 7.09
C GLY A 178 4.11 3.65 7.85
N ASN A 179 4.19 4.13 9.10
CA ASN A 179 3.00 4.53 9.86
C ASN A 179 2.38 5.83 9.32
N GLN A 180 3.20 6.82 8.96
CA GLN A 180 2.73 8.09 8.40
C GLN A 180 2.02 7.86 7.06
N VAL A 181 2.65 7.11 6.16
CA VAL A 181 2.10 6.76 4.85
C VAL A 181 0.76 6.03 4.98
N ARG A 182 0.65 5.07 5.91
CA ARG A 182 -0.63 4.38 6.15
C ARG A 182 -1.73 5.35 6.60
N VAL A 183 -1.41 6.29 7.48
CA VAL A 183 -2.37 7.34 7.89
C VAL A 183 -2.75 8.23 6.71
N MET A 184 -1.80 8.60 5.85
CA MET A 184 -2.09 9.39 4.65
C MET A 184 -3.02 8.66 3.67
N ILE A 185 -2.83 7.35 3.45
CA ILE A 185 -3.75 6.55 2.63
C ILE A 185 -5.14 6.56 3.25
N HIS A 186 -5.24 6.27 4.54
CA HIS A 186 -6.51 6.25 5.26
C HIS A 186 -7.26 7.58 5.15
N ASP A 187 -6.56 8.68 5.43
CA ASP A 187 -7.12 10.03 5.40
C ASP A 187 -7.50 10.46 3.98
N ALA A 188 -6.72 10.07 2.95
CA ALA A 188 -7.05 10.32 1.55
C ALA A 188 -8.32 9.56 1.13
N LEU A 189 -8.48 8.31 1.56
CA LEU A 189 -9.66 7.49 1.29
C LEU A 189 -10.91 8.02 2.02
N ASP A 190 -10.80 8.43 3.29
CA ASP A 190 -11.91 9.04 4.03
C ASP A 190 -12.31 10.39 3.41
N ALA A 191 -11.33 11.21 3.01
CA ALA A 191 -11.57 12.45 2.28
C ALA A 191 -12.28 12.19 0.95
N PHE A 192 -11.88 11.14 0.22
CA PHE A 192 -12.51 10.77 -1.05
C PHE A 192 -13.97 10.32 -0.85
N ALA A 193 -14.22 9.47 0.15
CA ALA A 193 -15.55 8.96 0.44
C ALA A 193 -16.54 10.09 0.80
N ARG A 194 -16.05 11.11 1.53
CA ARG A 194 -16.86 12.26 1.99
C ARG A 194 -16.83 13.47 1.05
N VAL A 195 -15.97 13.45 0.04
CA VAL A 195 -15.68 14.62 -0.82
C VAL A 195 -15.20 15.81 0.02
N ASP A 196 -14.34 15.53 1.00
CA ASP A 196 -13.84 16.50 1.98
C ASP A 196 -12.52 17.14 1.50
N ALA A 197 -12.63 18.34 0.94
CA ALA A 197 -11.48 19.11 0.47
C ALA A 197 -10.55 19.59 1.61
N GLU A 198 -11.07 19.81 2.82
CA GLU A 198 -10.25 20.26 3.95
C GLU A 198 -9.40 19.11 4.49
N GLN A 199 -9.98 17.90 4.60
CA GLN A 199 -9.22 16.72 4.97
C GLN A 199 -8.16 16.38 3.91
N ALA A 200 -8.52 16.45 2.62
CA ALA A 200 -7.57 16.24 1.52
C ALA A 200 -6.39 17.24 1.56
N LEU A 201 -6.65 18.50 1.89
CA LEU A 201 -5.60 19.52 2.06
C LEU A 201 -4.62 19.15 3.18
N LYS A 202 -5.07 18.56 4.29
CA LYS A 202 -4.17 18.11 5.36
C LYS A 202 -3.23 17.00 4.88
N VAL A 203 -3.72 16.07 4.06
CA VAL A 203 -2.88 15.00 3.47
C VAL A 203 -1.81 15.60 2.56
N LEU A 204 -2.17 16.58 1.72
CA LEU A 204 -1.21 17.32 0.89
C LEU A 204 -0.09 17.99 1.68
N LEU A 205 -0.40 18.51 2.87
CA LEU A 205 0.57 19.15 3.75
C LEU A 205 1.48 18.13 4.45
N ALA A 206 0.94 16.96 4.82
CA ALA A 206 1.68 15.90 5.52
C ALA A 206 2.77 15.25 4.65
N ASP A 207 2.58 15.23 3.33
CA ASP A 207 3.51 14.67 2.35
C ASP A 207 4.93 15.29 2.44
N ALA A 208 5.01 16.60 2.67
CA ALA A 208 6.28 17.32 2.79
C ALA A 208 7.13 16.88 3.99
N ASP A 209 6.50 16.34 5.03
CA ASP A 209 7.21 15.79 6.19
C ASP A 209 7.79 14.40 5.87
N ILE A 210 7.07 13.58 5.11
CA ILE A 210 7.56 12.26 4.63
C ILE A 210 8.80 12.43 3.75
N ASP A 211 8.76 13.36 2.81
CA ASP A 211 9.91 13.69 1.95
C ASP A 211 11.15 14.04 2.76
N ARG A 212 10.97 14.87 3.79
CA ARG A 212 12.06 15.32 4.67
C ARG A 212 12.65 14.15 5.44
N GLU A 213 11.79 13.29 5.99
CA GLU A 213 12.20 12.11 6.74
C GLU A 213 12.92 11.09 5.85
N TYR A 214 12.38 10.81 4.66
CA TYR A 214 13.01 9.95 3.65
C TYR A 214 14.41 10.44 3.29
N GLN A 215 14.57 11.74 3.01
CA GLN A 215 15.87 12.32 2.69
C GLN A 215 16.84 12.23 3.88
N SER A 216 16.36 12.45 5.10
CA SER A 216 17.17 12.33 6.32
C SER A 216 17.66 10.88 6.51
N ALA A 217 16.75 9.91 6.46
CA ALA A 217 17.06 8.49 6.57
C ALA A 217 18.07 8.04 5.52
N THR A 218 17.87 8.49 4.27
CA THR A 218 18.77 8.20 3.14
C THR A 218 20.19 8.70 3.40
N ARG A 219 20.36 9.93 3.89
CA ARG A 219 21.69 10.48 4.24
C ARG A 219 22.37 9.65 5.33
N THR A 220 21.63 9.30 6.39
CA THR A 220 22.15 8.47 7.48
C THR A 220 22.58 7.08 7.01
N LEU A 221 21.78 6.41 6.17
CA LEU A 221 22.11 5.10 5.62
C LEU A 221 23.32 5.15 4.68
N MET A 222 23.47 6.22 3.89
CA MET A 222 24.66 6.41 3.05
C MET A 222 25.94 6.55 3.88
N THR A 223 25.92 7.35 4.95
CA THR A 223 27.08 7.47 5.85
C THR A 223 27.44 6.12 6.45
N TYR A 224 26.45 5.34 6.89
CA TYR A 224 26.68 4.01 7.45
C TYR A 224 27.30 3.03 6.44
N MET A 225 26.89 3.07 5.16
CA MET A 225 27.51 2.25 4.10
C MET A 225 28.98 2.58 3.86
N ILE A 226 29.40 3.83 4.08
CA ILE A 226 30.80 4.25 4.00
C ILE A 226 31.60 3.72 5.19
N GLU A 227 31.00 3.71 6.38
CA GLU A 227 31.63 3.22 7.61
C GLU A 227 31.88 1.71 7.60
N ASP A 228 30.92 0.91 7.12
CA ASP A 228 31.09 -0.55 6.97
C ASP A 228 30.54 -1.06 5.62
N PRO A 229 31.42 -1.20 4.60
CA PRO A 229 31.04 -1.68 3.27
C PRO A 229 30.44 -3.08 3.22
N ARG A 230 30.61 -3.91 4.27
CA ARG A 230 30.07 -5.29 4.31
C ARG A 230 28.54 -5.32 4.34
N HIS A 231 27.90 -4.21 4.69
CA HIS A 231 26.45 -4.10 4.83
C HIS A 231 25.76 -3.43 3.63
N ILE A 232 26.52 -3.01 2.60
CA ILE A 232 25.99 -2.21 1.47
C ILE A 232 24.75 -2.84 0.84
N SER A 233 24.78 -4.14 0.49
CA SER A 233 23.64 -4.80 -0.17
C SER A 233 22.35 -4.72 0.67
N ARG A 234 22.45 -5.04 1.96
CA ARG A 234 21.32 -5.05 2.89
C ARG A 234 20.80 -3.64 3.17
N VAL A 235 21.69 -2.66 3.26
CA VAL A 235 21.30 -1.26 3.47
C VAL A 235 20.63 -0.68 2.22
N ILE A 236 21.11 -1.01 1.02
CA ILE A 236 20.46 -0.63 -0.25
C ILE A 236 19.04 -1.19 -0.32
N ASN A 237 18.83 -2.45 0.10
CA ASN A 237 17.49 -3.03 0.18
C ASN A 237 16.55 -2.20 1.08
N VAL A 238 17.01 -1.77 2.26
CA VAL A 238 16.20 -0.89 3.12
C VAL A 238 15.98 0.49 2.49
N MET A 239 16.96 1.06 1.78
CA MET A 239 16.76 2.30 1.03
C MET A 239 15.68 2.17 -0.05
N TRP A 240 15.61 1.04 -0.76
CA TRP A 240 14.53 0.77 -1.71
C TRP A 240 13.17 0.71 -1.04
N VAL A 241 13.07 0.11 0.15
CA VAL A 241 11.83 0.13 0.94
C VAL A 241 11.43 1.55 1.30
N LEU A 242 12.37 2.36 1.78
CA LEU A 242 12.10 3.76 2.13
C LEU A 242 11.64 4.57 0.91
N ARG A 243 12.25 4.33 -0.25
CA ARG A 243 11.82 4.95 -1.52
C ARG A 243 10.41 4.51 -1.90
N SER A 244 10.08 3.22 -1.78
CA SER A 244 8.73 2.73 -2.04
C SER A 244 7.69 3.36 -1.11
N LEU A 245 8.03 3.57 0.18
CA LEU A 245 7.14 4.24 1.12
C LEU A 245 6.90 5.72 0.76
N GLU A 246 7.94 6.46 0.38
CA GLU A 246 7.77 7.85 -0.08
C GLU A 246 6.89 7.92 -1.34
N ARG A 247 7.08 7.01 -2.31
CA ARG A 247 6.20 6.94 -3.50
C ARG A 247 4.75 6.63 -3.15
N ILE A 248 4.51 5.81 -2.12
CA ILE A 248 3.15 5.57 -1.65
C ILE A 248 2.55 6.87 -1.05
N GLY A 249 3.36 7.66 -0.34
CA GLY A 249 2.99 9.01 0.10
C GLY A 249 2.57 9.90 -1.07
N ASP A 250 3.39 9.95 -2.13
CA ASP A 250 3.08 10.70 -3.37
C ASP A 250 1.72 10.28 -3.98
N HIS A 251 1.44 8.98 -4.03
CA HIS A 251 0.17 8.48 -4.56
C HIS A 251 -1.02 8.83 -3.66
N ALA A 252 -0.86 8.79 -2.33
CA ALA A 252 -1.90 9.26 -1.40
C ALA A 252 -2.16 10.77 -1.52
N ARG A 253 -1.10 11.55 -1.77
CA ARG A 253 -1.18 12.97 -2.11
C ARG A 253 -1.96 13.18 -3.42
N ASN A 254 -1.66 12.44 -4.48
CA ASN A 254 -2.37 12.53 -5.76
C ASN A 254 -3.88 12.24 -5.62
N ILE A 255 -4.24 11.23 -4.82
CA ILE A 255 -5.65 10.92 -4.53
C ILE A 255 -6.32 12.12 -3.86
N SER A 256 -5.65 12.75 -2.90
CA SER A 256 -6.15 13.95 -2.21
C SER A 256 -6.32 15.14 -3.16
N GLU A 257 -5.42 15.32 -4.12
CA GLU A 257 -5.57 16.31 -5.19
C GLU A 257 -6.83 16.05 -6.03
N GLN A 258 -7.16 14.79 -6.32
CA GLN A 258 -8.41 14.42 -7.00
C GLN A 258 -9.65 14.74 -6.16
N VAL A 259 -9.59 14.61 -4.83
CA VAL A 259 -10.69 15.01 -3.94
C VAL A 259 -10.94 16.51 -4.01
N ILE A 260 -9.88 17.34 -3.97
CA ILE A 260 -10.04 18.79 -4.08
C ILE A 260 -10.61 19.17 -5.45
N TYR A 261 -10.13 18.55 -6.53
CA TYR A 261 -10.69 18.74 -7.87
C TYR A 261 -12.18 18.36 -7.94
N MET A 262 -12.56 17.23 -7.34
CA MET A 262 -13.96 16.77 -7.29
C MET A 262 -14.85 17.76 -6.53
N ALA A 263 -14.40 18.24 -5.37
CA ALA A 263 -15.15 19.12 -4.48
C ALA A 263 -15.24 20.58 -4.98
N LYS A 264 -14.12 21.13 -5.46
CA LYS A 264 -14.00 22.56 -5.79
C LYS A 264 -13.96 22.85 -7.29
N GLY A 265 -13.70 21.86 -8.13
CA GLY A 265 -13.76 21.97 -9.58
C GLY A 265 -12.54 22.62 -10.25
N PHE A 266 -11.46 22.89 -9.51
CA PHE A 266 -10.22 23.40 -10.07
C PHE A 266 -9.07 22.43 -9.83
N ASP A 267 -8.09 22.46 -10.73
CA ASP A 267 -6.90 21.62 -10.66
C ASP A 267 -5.88 22.25 -9.71
N VAL A 268 -5.45 21.49 -8.70
CA VAL A 268 -4.45 21.90 -7.71
C VAL A 268 -3.03 21.47 -8.07
N ARG A 269 -2.87 20.68 -9.13
CA ARG A 269 -1.55 20.18 -9.56
C ARG A 269 -0.64 21.35 -9.92
N HIS A 270 0.61 21.26 -9.50
CA HIS A 270 1.63 22.30 -9.73
C HIS A 270 1.24 23.71 -9.22
N THR A 271 0.27 23.79 -8.30
CA THR A 271 -0.16 25.04 -7.67
C THR A 271 0.56 25.22 -6.33
N ASN A 272 0.86 26.46 -5.94
CA ASN A 272 1.45 26.72 -4.62
C ASN A 272 0.46 26.32 -3.51
N ILE A 273 0.96 25.70 -2.44
CA ILE A 273 0.17 25.27 -1.28
C ILE A 273 -0.67 26.44 -0.72
N GLU A 274 -0.08 27.64 -0.60
CA GLU A 274 -0.80 28.82 -0.09
C GLU A 274 -2.04 29.18 -0.93
N GLU A 275 -1.95 29.02 -2.26
CA GLU A 275 -3.07 29.27 -3.17
C GLU A 275 -4.14 28.18 -3.05
N ILE A 276 -3.72 26.92 -2.84
CA ILE A 276 -4.65 25.81 -2.59
C ILE A 276 -5.39 26.06 -1.27
N GLU A 277 -4.70 26.45 -0.20
CA GLU A 277 -5.30 26.75 1.11
C GLU A 277 -6.36 27.85 1.02
N GLN A 278 -6.06 28.95 0.33
CA GLN A 278 -7.01 30.05 0.14
C GLN A 278 -8.29 29.57 -0.56
N LYS A 279 -8.14 28.84 -1.67
CA LYS A 279 -9.29 28.34 -2.45
C LYS A 279 -10.09 27.26 -1.72
N VAL A 280 -9.44 26.43 -0.91
CA VAL A 280 -10.13 25.40 -0.10
C VAL A 280 -10.91 26.06 1.04
N GLN A 281 -10.29 27.01 1.75
CA GLN A 281 -10.89 27.73 2.89
C GLN A 281 -11.87 28.83 2.49
N GLY A 282 -11.99 29.16 1.19
CA GLY A 282 -12.91 30.17 0.69
C GLY A 282 -12.55 31.59 1.11
N LYS A 283 -11.26 31.88 1.25
CA LYS A 283 -10.73 33.25 1.48
C LYS A 283 -10.38 33.93 0.17
#